data_AF-A0A1J3E5F0-F1
#
_entry.id   AF-A0A1J3E5F0-F1
#
_cell.length_a   1.000
_cell.length_b   1.000
_cell.length_c   1.000
_cell.angle_alpha   90.00
_cell.angle_beta   90.00
_cell.angle_gamma   90.00
#
_symmetry.space_group_name_H-M   'P 1'
#
loop_
_entity.id
_entity.type
_entity.pdbx_description
1 polymer ?
#
loop_
_entity_poly.entity_id
_entity_poly.type
_entity_poly.pdbx_seq_one_letter_code
_entity_poly.pdbx_strand_id
1 'polypeptide(L)'
;EHNWHKKSIFWELPYWKDHLLRHNLDVMHIEKNFFDNIMHTILNVQGRSKDNMKSRLDLAEICKRSELEITRDGKQPIPSFRLSADGKRALFDWVASDVKFPDGYVSKFSRCIERG
;
A
#
# COMPACT_ATOMS: atom_id res chain seq x y z
N GLU A 1 -24.75 -10.45 -25.71
CA GLU A 1 -25.02 -9.36 -24.75
C GLU A 1 -23.73 -8.98 -24.06
N HIS A 2 -23.40 -7.69 -23.97
CA HIS A 2 -22.17 -7.25 -23.32
C HIS A 2 -22.42 -7.01 -21.83
N ASN A 3 -21.73 -7.77 -20.97
CA ASN A 3 -21.81 -7.73 -19.50
C ASN A 3 -21.16 -6.48 -18.86
N TRP A 4 -21.41 -5.27 -19.39
CA TRP A 4 -20.86 -4.02 -18.84
C TRP A 4 -21.78 -3.39 -17.79
N HIS A 5 -22.16 -4.15 -16.76
CA HIS A 5 -22.94 -3.61 -15.62
C HIS A 5 -22.08 -3.23 -14.41
N LYS A 6 -20.74 -3.17 -14.55
CA LYS A 6 -19.86 -2.87 -13.41
C LYS A 6 -19.69 -1.35 -13.24
N LYS A 7 -20.49 -0.77 -12.35
CA LYS A 7 -20.30 0.60 -11.87
C LYS A 7 -19.10 0.60 -10.90
N SER A 8 -18.10 1.44 -11.14
CA SER A 8 -16.95 1.58 -10.22
C SER A 8 -17.41 2.09 -8.85
N ILE A 9 -16.79 1.62 -7.77
CA ILE A 9 -17.05 2.07 -6.39
C ILE A 9 -16.84 3.58 -6.23
N PHE A 10 -16.03 4.19 -7.11
CA PHE A 10 -15.80 5.63 -7.07
C PHE A 10 -17.07 6.45 -7.26
N TRP A 11 -18.10 5.89 -7.91
CA TRP A 11 -19.41 6.53 -8.03
C TRP A 11 -20.17 6.68 -6.71
N GLU A 12 -19.73 6.03 -5.64
CA GLU A 12 -20.30 6.14 -4.29
C GLU A 12 -19.62 7.25 -3.47
N LEU A 13 -18.50 7.80 -3.92
CA LEU A 13 -17.77 8.83 -3.19
C LEU A 13 -18.50 10.19 -3.29
N PRO A 14 -18.72 10.90 -2.16
CA PRO A 14 -19.50 12.14 -2.13
C PRO A 14 -19.01 13.26 -3.06
N TYR A 15 -17.70 13.29 -3.32
CA TYR A 15 -17.03 14.29 -4.16
C TYR A 15 -16.94 13.87 -5.64
N TRP A 16 -17.37 12.66 -5.99
CA TRP A 16 -17.26 12.15 -7.37
C TRP A 16 -18.05 12.98 -8.38
N LYS A 17 -19.19 13.53 -7.93
CA LYS A 17 -20.02 14.47 -8.71
C LYS A 17 -19.28 15.78 -9.05
N ASP A 18 -18.26 16.15 -8.28
CA ASP A 18 -17.55 17.42 -8.44
C ASP A 18 -16.30 17.26 -9.33
N HIS A 19 -15.91 16.03 -9.68
CA HIS A 19 -14.84 15.77 -10.63
C HIS A 19 -15.31 16.04 -12.07
N LEU A 20 -14.64 16.97 -12.76
CA LEU A 20 -14.85 17.29 -14.17
C LEU A 20 -14.34 16.19 -15.14
N LEU A 21 -13.39 15.36 -14.70
CA LEU A 21 -12.69 14.37 -15.52
C LEU A 21 -12.85 12.94 -14.97
N ARG A 22 -14.08 12.51 -14.69
CA ARG A 22 -14.39 11.18 -14.10
C ARG A 22 -13.93 10.00 -14.95
N HIS A 23 -13.72 10.22 -16.25
CA HIS A 23 -13.35 9.19 -17.23
C HIS A 23 -11.85 9.14 -17.54
N ASN A 24 -11.03 10.04 -16.97
CA ASN A 24 -9.58 10.10 -17.23
C ASN A 24 -8.75 9.51 -16.08
N LEU A 25 -9.38 8.72 -15.21
CA LEU A 25 -8.67 8.06 -14.12
C LEU A 25 -8.10 6.75 -14.62
N ASP A 26 -6.77 6.73 -14.78
CA ASP A 26 -6.03 5.50 -15.03
C ASP A 26 -6.01 4.66 -13.75
N VAL A 27 -7.04 3.81 -13.62
CA VAL A 27 -7.25 2.94 -12.46
C VAL A 27 -6.02 2.06 -12.20
N MET A 28 -5.38 1.56 -13.25
CA MET A 28 -4.21 0.71 -13.13
C MET A 28 -3.04 1.47 -12.49
N HIS A 29 -2.77 2.71 -12.92
CA HIS A 29 -1.72 3.53 -12.30
C HIS A 29 -2.05 3.92 -10.86
N ILE A 30 -3.31 4.19 -10.56
CA ILE A 30 -3.76 4.54 -9.20
C ILE A 30 -3.60 3.33 -8.27
N GLU A 31 -4.11 2.18 -8.67
CA GLU A 31 -4.00 0.94 -7.89
C GLU A 31 -2.53 0.55 -7.68
N LYS A 32 -1.72 0.63 -8.73
CA LYS A 32 -0.27 0.38 -8.64
C LYS A 32 0.41 1.32 -7.64
N ASN A 33 0.15 2.62 -7.73
CA ASN A 33 0.75 3.62 -6.84
C ASN A 33 0.35 3.37 -5.38
N PHE A 34 -0.93 3.13 -5.13
CA PHE A 34 -1.43 2.84 -3.78
C PHE A 34 -0.83 1.55 -3.20
N PHE A 35 -0.83 0.47 -3.99
CA PHE A 35 -0.23 -0.80 -3.61
C PHE A 35 1.27 -0.66 -3.31
N ASP A 36 2.03 -0.03 -4.21
CA ASP A 36 3.47 0.18 -4.04
C ASP A 36 3.75 0.99 -2.76
N ASN A 37 2.97 2.04 -2.49
CA ASN A 37 3.14 2.83 -1.27
C ASN A 37 2.89 2.02 0.01
N ILE A 38 1.85 1.17 0.04
CA ILE A 38 1.57 0.28 1.17
C ILE A 38 2.73 -0.68 1.37
N MET A 39 3.14 -1.38 0.31
CA MET A 39 4.19 -2.38 0.37
C MET A 39 5.54 -1.77 0.81
N HIS A 40 5.94 -0.65 0.23
CA HIS A 40 7.16 0.05 0.62
C HIS A 40 7.15 0.50 2.08
N THR A 41 5.98 0.90 2.59
CA THR A 41 5.83 1.38 3.97
C THR A 41 5.90 0.23 4.98
N ILE A 42 5.15 -0.85 4.74
CA ILE A 42 5.10 -2.03 5.61
C ILE A 42 6.45 -2.76 5.64
N LEU A 43 7.13 -2.86 4.48
CA LEU A 43 8.44 -3.51 4.36
C LEU A 43 9.61 -2.60 4.79
N ASN A 44 9.35 -1.32 5.04
CA ASN A 44 10.37 -0.30 5.32
C ASN A 44 11.46 -0.22 4.25
N VAL A 45 11.04 -0.08 2.98
CA VAL A 45 11.97 0.04 1.85
C VAL A 45 12.61 1.44 1.88
N GLN A 46 13.93 1.47 2.01
CA GLN A 46 14.70 2.71 2.13
C GLN A 46 14.46 3.62 0.92
N GLY A 47 14.15 4.89 1.18
CA GLY A 47 13.90 5.90 0.15
C GLY A 47 12.54 5.81 -0.56
N ARG A 48 11.71 4.79 -0.26
CA ARG A 48 10.39 4.62 -0.88
C ARG A 48 9.22 4.56 0.11
N SER A 49 9.50 4.28 1.38
CA SER A 49 8.50 4.30 2.45
C SER A 49 7.82 5.68 2.57
N LYS A 50 6.50 5.68 2.77
CA LYS A 50 5.73 6.91 3.08
C LYS A 50 5.77 7.27 4.57
N ASP A 51 6.32 6.39 5.39
CA ASP A 51 6.66 6.66 6.79
C ASP A 51 7.98 7.45 6.87
N ASN A 52 7.89 8.78 6.95
CA ASN A 52 9.02 9.70 6.94
C ASN A 52 8.84 10.79 8.01
N MET A 53 9.87 11.63 8.21
CA MET A 53 9.84 12.65 9.27
C MET A 53 8.69 13.64 9.11
N LYS A 54 8.41 14.09 7.88
CA LYS A 54 7.32 15.03 7.61
C LYS A 54 5.97 14.39 7.89
N SER A 55 5.75 13.17 7.41
CA SER A 55 4.49 12.47 7.68
C SER A 55 4.28 12.17 9.16
N ARG A 56 5.34 12.05 9.96
CA ARG A 56 5.25 11.91 11.43
C ARG A 56 4.89 13.22 12.14
N LEU A 57 5.34 14.37 11.62
CA LEU A 57 4.93 15.69 12.11
C LEU A 57 3.45 15.95 11.77
N ASP A 58 3.06 15.69 10.51
CA ASP A 58 1.68 15.82 10.04
C ASP A 58 0.75 14.87 10.84
N LEU A 59 1.23 13.68 11.18
CA LEU A 59 0.48 12.72 11.98
C LEU A 59 0.17 13.27 13.37
N ALA A 60 1.08 13.99 14.03
CA ALA A 60 0.82 14.60 15.34
C ALA A 60 -0.23 15.73 15.25
N GLU A 61 -0.26 16.46 14.14
CA GLU A 61 -1.18 17.58 13.92
C GLU A 61 -2.58 17.10 13.51
N ILE A 62 -2.65 16.10 12.62
CA ILE A 62 -3.88 15.68 11.95
C ILE A 62 -4.49 14.44 12.60
N CYS A 63 -3.68 13.56 13.19
CA CYS A 63 -4.11 12.29 13.76
C CYS A 63 -3.89 12.24 15.28
N LYS A 64 -4.80 11.56 16.00
CA LYS A 64 -4.63 11.29 17.44
C LYS A 64 -3.92 9.96 17.66
N ARG A 65 -2.64 9.88 17.28
CA ARG A 65 -1.83 8.64 17.28
C ARG A 65 -0.49 8.86 17.99
N SER A 66 -0.56 9.16 19.29
CA SER A 66 0.60 9.52 20.11
C SER A 66 1.70 8.45 20.15
N GLU A 67 1.33 7.18 19.94
CA GLU A 67 2.28 6.06 19.87
C GLU A 67 3.22 6.12 18.66
N LEU A 68 2.87 6.93 17.66
CA LEU A 68 3.63 7.11 16.43
C LEU A 68 4.32 8.47 16.35
N GLU A 69 4.16 9.35 17.34
CA GLU A 69 4.77 10.67 17.35
C GLU A 69 6.29 10.61 17.54
N ILE A 70 6.99 11.63 17.04
CA ILE A 70 8.44 11.75 17.23
C ILE A 70 8.71 11.97 18.71
N THR A 71 9.61 11.17 19.27
CA THR A 71 10.00 11.29 20.68
C THR A 71 10.75 12.60 20.92
N ARG A 72 10.79 13.09 22.16
CA ARG A 72 11.53 14.31 22.53
C ARG A 72 13.01 14.28 22.11
N ASP A 73 13.59 13.08 22.04
CA ASP A 73 14.97 12.83 21.58
C ASP A 73 15.12 12.89 20.04
N GLY A 74 14.09 13.26 19.29
CA GLY A 74 14.08 13.32 17.82
C GLY A 74 13.99 11.96 17.13
N LYS A 75 13.74 10.87 17.88
CA LYS A 75 13.64 9.51 17.34
C LYS A 75 12.23 9.19 16.86
N GLN A 76 12.14 8.41 15.79
CA GLN A 76 10.88 7.90 15.27
C GLN A 76 10.61 6.51 15.87
N PRO A 77 9.50 6.32 16.62
CA PRO A 77 9.12 5.00 17.11
C PRO A 77 8.88 4.03 15.95
N ILE A 78 9.28 2.77 16.14
CA ILE A 78 8.99 1.71 15.18
C ILE A 78 7.46 1.52 15.16
N PRO A 79 6.80 1.73 14.01
CA PRO A 79 5.36 1.62 13.95
C PRO A 79 4.90 0.16 13.99
N SER A 80 3.73 -0.10 14.56
CA SER A 80 3.14 -1.44 14.65
C SER A 80 2.82 -2.07 13.29
N PHE A 81 2.64 -1.26 12.25
CA PHE A 81 2.37 -1.73 10.88
C PHE A 81 3.64 -2.13 10.12
N ARG A 82 4.85 -1.82 10.61
CA ARG A 82 6.09 -2.25 9.98
C ARG A 82 6.35 -3.71 10.34
N LEU A 83 6.52 -4.56 9.34
CA LEU A 83 6.77 -5.97 9.58
C LEU A 83 8.14 -6.19 10.22
N SER A 84 8.16 -7.07 11.23
CA SER A 84 9.37 -7.67 11.76
C SER A 84 10.03 -8.57 10.71
N ALA A 85 11.25 -9.06 11.00
CA ALA A 85 11.92 -10.02 10.12
C ALA A 85 11.06 -11.28 9.88
N ASP A 86 10.44 -11.81 10.94
CA ASP A 86 9.55 -12.98 10.84
C ASP A 86 8.28 -12.66 10.05
N GLY A 87 7.70 -11.47 10.25
CA GLY A 87 6.55 -11.01 9.49
C GLY A 87 6.84 -10.87 7.99
N LYS A 88 8.03 -10.36 7.64
CA LYS A 88 8.49 -10.30 6.24
C LYS A 88 8.64 -11.70 5.65
N ARG A 89 9.24 -12.63 6.39
CA ARG A 89 9.39 -14.03 5.95
C ARG A 89 8.02 -14.68 5.70
N ALA A 90 7.09 -14.55 6.65
CA ALA A 90 5.73 -15.07 6.52
C ALA A 90 5.01 -14.49 5.29
N LEU A 91 5.14 -13.18 5.04
CA LEU A 91 4.59 -12.55 3.86
C LEU A 91 5.18 -13.14 2.57
N PHE A 92 6.51 -13.25 2.47
CA PHE A 92 7.15 -13.78 1.26
C PHE A 92 6.87 -15.26 1.05
N ASP A 93 6.78 -16.05 2.12
CA ASP A 93 6.37 -17.45 2.03
C ASP A 93 4.94 -17.54 1.49
N TRP A 94 3.99 -16.78 2.05
CA TRP A 94 2.61 -16.74 1.56
C TRP A 94 2.50 -16.32 0.08
N VAL A 95 3.26 -15.29 -0.34
CA VAL A 95 3.31 -14.87 -1.76
C VAL A 95 3.87 -15.99 -2.66
N ALA A 96 4.80 -16.80 -2.14
CA ALA A 96 5.40 -17.89 -2.90
C ALA A 96 4.49 -19.14 -2.99
N SER A 97 3.77 -19.48 -1.92
CA SER A 97 3.03 -20.74 -1.80
C SER A 97 1.55 -20.63 -2.17
N ASP A 98 0.90 -19.56 -1.73
CA ASP A 98 -0.57 -19.51 -1.67
C ASP A 98 -1.18 -18.54 -2.68
N VAL A 99 -0.42 -17.50 -3.06
CA VAL A 99 -0.88 -16.55 -4.08
C VAL A 99 -0.83 -17.20 -5.46
N LYS A 100 -2.01 -17.43 -6.04
CA LYS A 100 -2.20 -18.05 -7.36
C LYS A 100 -3.08 -17.18 -8.24
N PHE A 101 -2.78 -17.18 -9.53
CA PHE A 101 -3.55 -16.49 -10.55
C PHE A 101 -4.01 -17.49 -11.62
N PRO A 102 -5.05 -17.17 -12.41
CA PRO A 102 -5.41 -17.96 -13.59
C PRO A 102 -4.21 -18.13 -14.54
N ASP A 103 -4.20 -19.25 -15.27
CA ASP A 103 -3.15 -19.54 -16.23
C ASP A 103 -3.02 -18.43 -17.28
N GLY A 104 -1.78 -18.08 -17.65
CA GLY A 104 -1.47 -16.99 -18.58
C GLY A 104 -1.57 -15.57 -18.02
N TYR A 105 -1.97 -15.36 -16.75
CA TYR A 105 -2.11 -14.01 -16.18
C TYR A 105 -0.77 -13.42 -15.68
N VAL A 106 0.01 -14.19 -14.90
CA VAL A 106 1.30 -13.75 -14.35
C VAL A 106 2.30 -14.91 -14.33
N SER A 107 3.59 -14.59 -14.46
CA SER A 107 4.68 -15.55 -14.26
C SER A 107 4.77 -16.01 -12.80
N LYS A 108 5.35 -17.18 -12.55
CA LYS A 108 5.41 -17.75 -11.20
C LYS A 108 6.20 -16.87 -10.23
N PHE A 109 5.51 -16.17 -9.32
CA PHE A 109 6.11 -15.24 -8.34
C PHE A 109 7.20 -15.86 -7.48
N SER A 110 7.09 -17.15 -7.16
CA SER A 110 8.11 -17.87 -6.38
C SER A 110 9.51 -17.78 -7.01
N ARG A 111 9.62 -17.54 -8.32
CA ARG A 111 10.92 -17.37 -9.01
C ARG A 111 11.55 -15.98 -8.81
N CYS A 112 10.75 -15.00 -8.39
CA CYS A 112 11.16 -13.60 -8.22
C CYS A 112 11.43 -13.23 -6.75
N ILE A 113 11.28 -14.19 -5.82
CA ILE A 113 11.51 -13.96 -4.40
C ILE A 113 12.93 -14.41 -4.06
N GLU A 114 13.80 -13.44 -3.79
CA GLU A 114 15.13 -13.69 -3.25
C GLU A 114 15.01 -13.92 -1.73
N ARG A 115 15.27 -15.16 -1.32
CA ARG A 115 15.39 -15.53 0.09
C ARG A 115 16.82 -15.24 0.52
N GLY A 116 17.05 -14.00 0.95
CA GLY A 116 18.30 -13.60 1.62
C GLY A 116 18.51 -14.35 2.92
#